data_AF-A0A0A1MT21-F1
#
_entry.id   AF-A0A0A1MT21-F1
#
_cell.length_a   1.000
_cell.length_b   1.000
_cell.length_c   1.000
_cell.angle_alpha   90.00
_cell.angle_beta   90.00
_cell.angle_gamma   90.00
#
_symmetry.space_group_name_H-M   'P 1'
#
loop_
_entity.id
_entity.type
_entity.pdbx_description
1 polymer ?
#
loop_
_entity_poly.entity_id
_entity_poly.type
_entity_poly.pdbx_seq_one_letter_code
_entity_poly.pdbx_strand_id
1 'polypeptide(L)'
;MNHPRERLPSIELPSPIIQFYKPSTIDDSLRKRRLSHSAIEKRRRERMNDKIERLKSLIPSCNSPFPTTVQQPIHKLSVLQAAIDYINQLHVMLDGTLSQDDPIRKTILNPT
;
A
#
# COMPACT_ATOMS: atom_id res chain seq x y z
N MET A 1 -6.59 57.78 29.54
CA MET A 1 -5.14 58.08 29.45
C MET A 1 -4.60 57.56 28.12
N ASN A 2 -4.26 58.44 27.20
CA ASN A 2 -3.48 58.09 26.00
C ASN A 2 -2.00 58.07 26.39
N HIS A 3 -1.29 56.96 26.18
CA HIS A 3 0.16 56.89 26.32
C HIS A 3 0.84 57.08 24.95
N PRO A 4 1.90 57.90 24.85
CA PRO A 4 2.65 58.06 23.61
C PRO A 4 3.45 56.79 23.32
N ARG A 5 3.32 56.25 22.10
CA ARG A 5 4.22 55.20 21.60
C ARG A 5 5.58 55.83 21.32
N GLU A 6 6.56 55.53 22.16
CA GLU A 6 7.98 55.73 21.88
C GLU A 6 8.35 55.04 20.56
N ARG A 7 8.98 55.79 19.65
CA ARG A 7 9.39 55.33 18.32
C ARG A 7 10.66 54.46 18.48
N LEU A 8 10.55 53.16 18.24
CA LEU A 8 11.71 52.26 18.16
C LEU A 8 12.65 52.68 17.01
N PRO A 9 13.98 52.54 17.17
CA PRO A 9 14.95 52.97 16.16
C PRO A 9 14.82 52.10 14.89
N SER A 10 14.88 52.76 13.73
CA SER A 10 14.87 52.12 12.42
C SER A 10 16.10 51.22 12.27
N ILE A 11 15.91 49.91 12.36
CA ILE A 11 16.91 48.94 11.91
C ILE A 11 16.83 48.95 10.38
N GLU A 12 17.83 49.57 9.74
CA GLU A 12 18.03 49.52 8.29
C GLU A 12 18.20 48.05 7.87
N LEU A 13 17.14 47.48 7.29
CA LEU A 13 17.21 46.18 6.64
C LEU A 13 18.01 46.35 5.34
N PRO A 14 19.11 45.59 5.13
CA PRO A 14 19.81 45.64 3.85
C PRO A 14 18.87 45.16 2.74
N SER A 15 18.90 45.88 1.62
CA SER A 15 18.09 45.68 0.40
C SER A 15 18.13 44.23 -0.12
N PRO A 16 17.13 43.78 -0.90
CA PRO A 16 16.97 42.38 -1.25
C PRO A 16 18.04 41.96 -2.26
N ILE A 17 19.13 41.40 -1.74
CA ILE A 17 19.97 40.53 -2.55
C ILE A 17 19.06 39.34 -2.88
N ILE A 18 18.67 39.22 -4.15
CA ILE A 18 18.23 37.95 -4.73
C ILE A 18 19.45 37.03 -4.58
N GLN A 19 19.54 36.42 -3.39
CA GLN A 19 20.46 35.36 -3.08
C GLN A 19 20.02 34.25 -4.02
N PHE A 20 20.68 34.12 -5.16
CA PHE A 20 20.69 32.89 -5.93
C PHE A 20 21.18 31.81 -4.96
N TYR A 21 20.24 31.20 -4.24
CA TYR A 21 20.46 30.02 -3.44
C TYR A 21 20.83 28.94 -4.46
N LYS A 22 22.12 28.90 -4.82
CA LYS A 22 22.67 27.78 -5.57
C LYS A 22 22.29 26.56 -4.76
N PRO A 23 21.42 25.67 -5.27
CA PRO A 23 21.02 24.51 -4.50
C PRO A 23 22.30 23.78 -4.10
N SER A 24 22.47 23.57 -2.80
CA SER A 24 23.59 22.82 -2.27
C SER A 24 23.62 21.47 -2.99
N THR A 25 24.79 20.99 -3.38
CA THR A 25 24.97 19.65 -3.99
C THR A 25 24.41 18.55 -3.09
N ILE A 26 24.32 18.81 -1.78
CA ILE A 26 23.68 17.97 -0.78
C ILE A 26 22.16 17.91 -0.99
N ASP A 27 21.50 19.03 -1.29
CA ASP A 27 20.05 19.07 -1.56
C ASP A 27 19.69 18.32 -2.85
N ASP A 28 20.55 18.38 -3.88
CA ASP A 28 20.37 17.60 -5.10
C ASP A 28 20.57 16.11 -4.88
N SER A 29 21.56 15.72 -4.06
CA SER A 29 21.77 14.33 -3.68
C SER A 29 20.58 13.79 -2.86
N LEU A 30 20.07 14.58 -1.91
CA LEU A 30 18.88 14.24 -1.12
C LEU A 30 17.62 14.17 -1.98
N ARG A 31 17.43 15.09 -2.94
CA ARG A 31 16.33 15.04 -3.91
C ARG A 31 16.41 13.79 -4.78
N LYS A 32 17.59 13.47 -5.35
CA LYS A 32 17.81 12.25 -6.15
C LYS A 32 17.56 10.99 -5.32
N ARG A 33 18.01 10.96 -4.06
CA ARG A 33 17.74 9.85 -3.13
C ARG A 33 16.25 9.71 -2.84
N ARG A 34 15.52 10.82 -2.60
CA ARG A 34 14.07 10.83 -2.37
C ARG A 34 13.29 10.35 -3.60
N LEU A 35 13.67 10.78 -4.81
CA LEU A 35 13.06 10.35 -6.07
C LEU A 35 13.33 8.87 -6.36
N SER A 36 14.55 8.41 -6.12
CA SER A 36 14.90 6.98 -6.26
C SER A 36 14.15 6.13 -5.23
N HIS A 37 14.12 6.57 -3.97
CA HIS A 37 13.42 5.86 -2.90
C HIS A 37 11.90 5.81 -3.15
N SER A 38 11.30 6.91 -3.63
CA SER A 38 9.87 6.93 -3.98
C SER A 38 9.57 6.02 -5.18
N ALA A 39 10.47 5.93 -6.16
CA ALA A 39 10.35 5.02 -7.30
C ALA A 39 10.45 3.54 -6.88
N ILE A 40 11.40 3.20 -6.00
CA ILE A 40 11.55 1.84 -5.47
C ILE A 40 10.29 1.43 -4.70
N GLU A 41 9.80 2.29 -3.82
CA GLU A 41 8.61 2.00 -3.03
C GLU A 41 7.34 1.93 -3.91
N LYS A 42 7.21 2.80 -4.92
CA LYS A 42 6.13 2.70 -5.91
C LYS A 42 6.11 1.32 -6.57
N ARG A 43 7.27 0.85 -7.06
CA ARG A 43 7.42 -0.48 -7.66
C ARG A 43 7.08 -1.61 -6.68
N ARG A 44 7.43 -1.45 -5.39
CA ARG A 44 7.05 -2.42 -4.35
C ARG A 44 5.53 -2.50 -4.19
N ARG A 45 4.85 -1.35 -4.15
CA ARG A 45 3.38 -1.28 -4.05
C ARG A 45 2.68 -1.85 -5.28
N GLU A 46 3.20 -1.57 -6.48
CA GLU A 46 2.69 -2.14 -7.73
C GLU A 46 2.72 -3.67 -7.69
N ARG A 47 3.90 -4.26 -7.43
CA ARG A 47 4.02 -5.72 -7.30
C ARG A 47 3.10 -6.33 -6.23
N MET A 48 2.88 -5.62 -5.13
CA MET A 48 1.96 -6.07 -4.09
C MET A 48 0.51 -6.02 -4.57
N ASN A 49 0.12 -4.95 -5.26
CA ASN A 49 -1.22 -4.81 -5.81
C ASN A 49 -1.49 -5.90 -6.86
N ASP A 50 -0.52 -6.18 -7.74
CA ASP A 50 -0.64 -7.24 -8.76
C ASP A 50 -0.95 -8.60 -8.12
N LYS A 51 -0.28 -8.92 -7.00
CA LYS A 51 -0.52 -10.16 -6.25
C LYS A 51 -1.92 -10.21 -5.65
N ILE A 52 -2.40 -9.09 -5.09
CA ILE A 52 -3.75 -9.01 -4.51
C ILE A 52 -4.82 -9.13 -5.61
N GLU A 53 -4.61 -8.50 -6.76
CA GLU A 53 -5.52 -8.59 -7.90
C GLU A 53 -5.56 -10.01 -8.47
N ARG A 54 -4.40 -10.66 -8.58
CA ARG A 54 -4.33 -12.07 -8.96
C ARG A 54 -5.08 -12.96 -7.97
N LEU A 55 -4.89 -12.74 -6.67
CA LEU A 55 -5.58 -13.48 -5.62
C LEU A 55 -7.10 -13.31 -5.72
N LYS A 56 -7.57 -12.06 -5.92
CA LYS A 56 -8.99 -11.76 -6.15
C LYS A 56 -9.58 -12.59 -7.30
N SER A 57 -8.83 -12.72 -8.40
CA SER A 57 -9.27 -13.48 -9.59
C SER A 57 -9.33 -15.00 -9.39
N LEU A 58 -8.70 -15.54 -8.34
CA LEU A 58 -8.73 -16.97 -8.03
C LEU A 58 -9.89 -17.35 -7.10
N ILE A 59 -10.47 -16.37 -6.41
CA ILE A 59 -11.47 -16.60 -5.37
C ILE A 59 -12.88 -16.45 -5.97
N PRO A 60 -13.72 -17.51 -5.96
CA PRO A 60 -15.05 -17.48 -6.56
C PRO A 60 -15.96 -16.39 -5.98
N SER A 61 -15.90 -16.14 -4.67
CA SER A 61 -16.71 -15.11 -4.00
C SER A 61 -16.31 -13.67 -4.36
N CYS A 62 -15.10 -13.47 -4.87
CA CYS A 62 -14.59 -12.19 -5.31
C CYS A 62 -14.83 -11.91 -6.81
N ASN A 63 -15.14 -12.95 -7.58
CA ASN A 63 -15.49 -12.89 -9.00
C ASN A 63 -16.99 -13.11 -9.16
N SER A 64 -17.80 -12.07 -8.92
CA SER A 64 -19.24 -12.18 -9.23
C SER A 64 -19.43 -12.32 -10.75
N PRO A 65 -19.97 -13.45 -11.25
CA PRO A 65 -20.23 -13.64 -12.67
C PRO A 65 -21.47 -12.87 -13.15
N PHE A 66 -22.33 -12.43 -12.22
CA PHE A 66 -23.44 -11.54 -12.54
C PHE A 66 -22.97 -10.08 -12.41
N PRO A 67 -23.06 -9.28 -13.50
CA PRO A 67 -22.80 -7.86 -13.45
C PRO A 67 -23.98 -7.18 -12.75
N THR A 68 -23.97 -7.16 -11.42
CA THR A 68 -24.80 -6.21 -10.68
C THR A 68 -24.26 -4.82 -11.02
N THR A 69 -25.15 -3.91 -11.40
CA THR A 69 -24.92 -2.61 -12.05
C THR A 69 -24.00 -1.63 -11.30
N VAL A 70 -23.45 -2.01 -10.15
CA VAL A 70 -22.42 -1.28 -9.41
C VAL A 70 -21.48 -2.30 -8.73
N GLN A 71 -20.45 -2.77 -9.44
CA GLN A 71 -19.36 -3.50 -8.79
C GLN A 71 -18.47 -2.50 -8.05
N GLN A 72 -18.75 -2.27 -6.77
CA GLN A 72 -17.82 -1.53 -5.91
C GLN A 72 -16.47 -2.25 -5.87
N PRO A 73 -15.34 -1.52 -5.94
CA PRO A 73 -14.02 -2.14 -5.85
C PRO A 73 -13.89 -2.87 -4.51
N ILE A 74 -13.73 -4.20 -4.58
CA ILE A 74 -13.56 -5.06 -3.40
C ILE A 74 -12.33 -4.59 -2.61
N HIS A 75 -12.53 -4.40 -1.30
CA HIS A 75 -11.46 -3.95 -0.42
C HIS A 75 -10.40 -5.03 -0.23
N LYS A 76 -9.12 -4.64 -0.10
CA LYS A 76 -7.99 -5.59 0.01
C LYS A 76 -8.15 -6.57 1.16
N LEU A 77 -8.63 -6.09 2.31
CA LEU A 77 -8.90 -6.94 3.48
C LEU A 77 -9.94 -8.02 3.16
N SER A 78 -10.99 -7.67 2.42
CA SER A 78 -12.03 -8.61 2.01
C SER A 78 -11.48 -9.70 1.09
N VAL A 79 -10.57 -9.35 0.17
CA VAL A 79 -9.87 -10.34 -0.68
C VAL A 79 -9.04 -11.30 0.16
N LEU A 80 -8.30 -10.80 1.15
CA LEU A 80 -7.49 -11.63 2.04
C LEU A 80 -8.36 -12.57 2.89
N GLN A 81 -9.47 -12.06 3.44
CA GLN A 81 -10.40 -12.88 4.23
C GLN A 81 -11.04 -13.97 3.36
N ALA A 82 -11.54 -13.59 2.18
CA ALA A 82 -12.14 -14.53 1.25
C ALA A 82 -11.13 -15.60 0.76
N ALA A 83 -9.84 -15.26 0.69
CA ALA A 83 -8.78 -16.22 0.37
C ALA A 83 -8.63 -17.29 1.45
N ILE A 84 -8.60 -16.86 2.72
CA ILE A 84 -8.50 -17.76 3.88
C ILE A 84 -9.70 -18.70 3.91
N ASP A 85 -10.90 -18.14 3.77
CA ASP A 85 -12.15 -18.91 3.80
C ASP A 85 -12.19 -19.93 2.65
N TYR A 86 -11.74 -19.52 1.45
CA TYR A 86 -11.70 -20.40 0.30
C TYR A 86 -10.69 -21.56 0.47
N ILE A 87 -9.49 -21.30 1.00
CA ILE A 87 -8.50 -22.36 1.29
C ILE A 87 -9.07 -23.34 2.32
N ASN A 88 -9.70 -22.86 3.38
CA ASN A 88 -10.33 -23.71 4.38
C ASN A 88 -11.45 -24.56 3.78
N GLN A 89 -12.27 -23.98 2.90
CA GLN A 89 -13.30 -24.73 2.19
C GLN A 89 -12.71 -25.83 1.31
N LEU A 90 -11.62 -25.53 0.58
CA LEU A 90 -10.92 -26.52 -0.24
C LEU A 90 -10.37 -27.67 0.59
N HIS A 91 -9.83 -27.40 1.79
CA HIS A 91 -9.37 -28.46 2.70
C HIS A 91 -10.52 -29.36 3.15
N VAL A 92 -11.66 -28.79 3.55
CA VAL A 92 -12.85 -29.57 3.97
C VAL A 92 -13.39 -30.42 2.82
N MET A 93 -13.46 -29.86 1.61
CA MET A 93 -13.89 -30.60 0.43
C MET A 93 -12.93 -31.77 0.14
N LEU A 94 -11.63 -31.51 0.22
CA LEU A 94 -10.62 -32.52 -0.03
C LEU A 94 -10.68 -33.67 0.98
N ASP A 95 -10.85 -33.36 2.27
CA ASP A 95 -11.02 -34.35 3.35
C ASP A 95 -12.20 -35.31 3.15
N GLY A 96 -13.29 -34.80 2.57
CA GLY A 96 -14.46 -35.60 2.22
C GLY A 96 -14.26 -36.47 0.96
N THR A 97 -13.36 -36.06 0.06
CA THR A 97 -13.10 -36.76 -1.22
C THR A 97 -11.95 -37.76 -1.16
N LEU A 98 -10.92 -37.51 -0.34
CA LEU A 98 -9.77 -38.38 -0.22
C LEU A 98 -10.03 -39.51 0.79
N SER A 99 -9.63 -40.72 0.42
CA SER A 99 -9.58 -41.85 1.35
C SER A 99 -8.71 -41.52 2.56
N GLN A 100 -9.04 -42.08 3.73
CA GLN A 100 -8.31 -41.82 4.99
C GLN A 100 -6.81 -42.13 4.90
N ASP A 101 -6.43 -43.08 4.06
CA ASP A 101 -5.04 -43.51 3.86
C ASP A 101 -4.29 -42.73 2.76
N ASP A 102 -4.90 -41.73 2.14
CA ASP A 102 -4.25 -40.97 1.08
C ASP A 102 -3.07 -40.14 1.66
N PRO A 103 -1.84 -40.31 1.15
CA PRO A 103 -0.69 -39.55 1.62
C PRO A 103 -0.86 -38.03 1.45
N ILE A 104 -1.61 -37.58 0.44
CA ILE A 104 -1.86 -36.16 0.17
C ILE A 104 -2.70 -35.53 1.27
N ARG A 105 -3.67 -36.28 1.82
CA ARG A 105 -4.53 -35.84 2.93
C ARG A 105 -3.72 -35.50 4.19
N LYS A 106 -2.75 -36.34 4.54
CA LYS A 106 -1.91 -36.14 5.73
C LYS A 106 -1.03 -34.90 5.63
N THR A 107 -0.54 -34.58 4.44
CA THR A 107 0.28 -33.39 4.19
C THR A 107 -0.55 -32.10 4.28
N ILE A 108 -1.80 -32.13 3.86
CA ILE A 108 -2.65 -30.93 3.81
C ILE A 108 -3.24 -30.57 5.18
N LEU A 109 -3.56 -31.58 6.01
CA LEU A 109 -4.11 -31.37 7.35
C LEU A 109 -3.09 -31.00 8.41
N ASN A 110 -1.81 -31.31 8.20
CA ASN A 110 -0.72 -31.02 9.12
C ASN A 110 0.37 -30.18 8.43
N PRO A 111 0.13 -28.88 8.17
CA PRO A 111 1.17 -28.01 7.65
C PRO A 111 2.29 -27.88 8.69
N THR A 112 3.54 -28.11 8.25
CA THR A 112 4.76 -28.04 9.07
C THR A 112 5.09 -26.60 9.48
#